data_AF-A0A8C9DSJ5-F1
#
_entry.id   AF-A0A8C9DSJ5-F1
#
_cell.length_a   1.000
_cell.length_b   1.000
_cell.length_c   1.000
_cell.angle_alpha   90.00
_cell.angle_beta   90.00
_cell.angle_gamma   90.00
#
_symmetry.space_group_name_H-M   'P 1'
#
loop_
_entity.id
_entity.type
_entity.pdbx_description
1 polymer ?
#
loop_
_entity_poly.entity_id
_entity_poly.type
_entity_poly.pdbx_seq_one_letter_code
_entity_poly.pdbx_strand_id
1 'polypeptide(L)'
;MTREPPGCRRVNSLMLYTFRSITIHCSWRPERCATSSQDAFYAFHPDLDFVRKFLKPLLIGELAPEEPSQDRGKNSQITEDFRALRKIAEDMNLFKPNHLFFLLLLAHIIAMESIAWFTIFYFGNGWIPTLVTAFVLVISQAQAGWLQHDYGHLSVYKKSIWNHIVHKFVIGHLKGASANWWNHRHFQHHAKPNIFHKDPDVNMLHMFVLGKWQPIEYGKKKLKYLPYNHQHQYFFLIGPPLLIPMYFQYQIIMTMIVRKDWVDLAWAISYYTRFFFTYIPFYGVLGAFVFLNFIRFLESHWFVWVTQMNHIVMEVGQESYRDWLSSQLAATCNVEQSFFNDWFSGHLNFQIEHHLFPTMPRHNFYKIAPLVKSLCAKHGIEYQEKPLLQALQDIIRSLKKSGQLWLDAYLHK
;
A
#
# COMPACT_ATOMS: atom_id res chain seq x y z
N MET A 1 -7.40 -18.69 25.73
CA MET A 1 -6.13 -19.44 25.74
C MET A 1 -6.32 -20.71 24.92
N THR A 2 -5.94 -20.72 23.66
CA THR A 2 -5.84 -21.92 22.83
C THR A 2 -4.36 -22.12 22.53
N ARG A 3 -3.80 -23.24 23.00
CA ARG A 3 -2.37 -23.58 22.86
C ARG A 3 -2.09 -23.98 21.41
N GLU A 4 -1.12 -23.33 20.78
CA GLU A 4 -0.55 -23.79 19.50
C GLU A 4 0.19 -25.12 19.70
N PRO A 5 0.13 -26.05 18.72
CA PRO A 5 0.84 -27.32 18.80
C PRO A 5 2.38 -27.13 18.68
N PRO A 6 3.17 -27.95 19.38
CA PRO A 6 4.61 -27.78 19.49
C PRO A 6 5.32 -28.30 18.22
N GLY A 7 5.42 -27.45 17.21
CA GLY A 7 6.20 -27.74 15.99
C GLY A 7 6.59 -26.50 15.17
N CYS A 8 5.97 -25.35 15.43
CA CYS A 8 6.06 -24.15 14.61
C CYS A 8 7.20 -23.19 15.03
N ARG A 9 8.40 -23.69 15.39
CA ARG A 9 9.49 -22.85 15.94
C ARG A 9 10.61 -22.46 14.99
N ARG A 10 10.56 -22.82 13.70
CA ARG A 10 11.45 -22.25 12.67
C ARG A 10 10.72 -22.12 11.34
N VAL A 11 9.79 -21.18 11.29
CA VAL A 11 9.09 -20.83 10.05
C VAL A 11 9.70 -19.53 9.53
N ASN A 12 10.36 -19.59 8.38
CA ASN A 12 10.91 -18.44 7.67
C ASN A 12 9.80 -17.41 7.42
N SER A 13 10.10 -16.10 7.51
CA SER A 13 9.11 -15.02 7.37
C SER A 13 8.22 -15.16 6.12
N LEU A 14 8.77 -15.71 5.04
CA LEU A 14 8.08 -16.03 3.79
C LEU A 14 6.87 -16.97 3.97
N MET A 15 7.00 -18.02 4.79
CA MET A 15 5.90 -18.98 5.06
C MET A 15 4.76 -18.33 5.86
N LEU A 16 5.05 -17.40 6.77
CA LEU A 16 4.02 -16.70 7.55
C LEU A 16 3.17 -15.76 6.69
N TYR A 17 3.75 -15.18 5.63
CA TYR A 17 3.01 -14.37 4.65
C TYR A 17 2.21 -15.23 3.67
N THR A 18 2.79 -16.34 3.19
CA THR A 18 2.04 -17.33 2.41
C THR A 18 0.89 -17.89 3.26
N PHE A 19 1.11 -18.29 4.51
CA PHE A 19 0.06 -18.80 5.40
C PHE A 19 -0.97 -17.75 5.82
N ARG A 20 -0.64 -16.46 5.94
CA ARG A 20 -1.61 -15.39 6.29
C ARG A 20 -2.38 -14.83 5.11
N SER A 21 -1.75 -14.66 3.95
CA SER A 21 -2.49 -14.40 2.70
C SER A 21 -3.37 -15.59 2.34
N ILE A 22 -2.92 -16.82 2.63
CA ILE A 22 -3.77 -18.02 2.59
C ILE A 22 -4.83 -17.94 3.69
N THR A 23 -4.58 -17.63 4.97
CA THR A 23 -5.69 -17.64 5.96
C THR A 23 -6.70 -16.49 5.84
N ILE A 24 -6.33 -15.37 5.21
CA ILE A 24 -7.28 -14.28 4.89
C ILE A 24 -8.16 -14.64 3.68
N HIS A 25 -7.77 -15.64 2.87
CA HIS A 25 -8.43 -15.97 1.61
C HIS A 25 -8.72 -17.45 1.33
N CYS A 26 -8.21 -18.36 2.14
CA CYS A 26 -8.06 -19.78 1.85
C CYS A 26 -8.14 -20.56 3.15
N SER A 27 -9.35 -21.00 3.44
CA SER A 27 -9.52 -22.34 3.99
C SER A 27 -9.31 -23.44 2.93
N TRP A 28 -9.05 -23.15 1.64
CA TRP A 28 -9.13 -24.19 0.59
C TRP A 28 -8.22 -24.00 -0.66
N ARG A 29 -7.43 -25.05 -0.96
CA ARG A 29 -6.96 -25.64 -2.24
C ARG A 29 -6.45 -24.74 -3.40
N PRO A 30 -5.18 -24.86 -3.84
CA PRO A 30 -4.60 -24.10 -4.96
C PRO A 30 -4.95 -24.57 -6.38
N GLU A 31 -5.32 -25.84 -6.57
CA GLU A 31 -5.33 -26.44 -7.93
C GLU A 31 -6.69 -26.46 -8.62
N ARG A 32 -7.76 -26.03 -7.94
CA ARG A 32 -9.08 -25.73 -8.53
C ARG A 32 -9.87 -24.85 -7.55
N CYS A 33 -9.28 -23.70 -7.24
CA CYS A 33 -9.92 -22.68 -6.42
C CYS A 33 -10.92 -21.90 -7.31
N ALA A 34 -12.07 -21.52 -6.74
CA ALA A 34 -12.98 -20.50 -7.27
C ALA A 34 -12.22 -19.47 -8.14
N THR A 35 -12.64 -19.23 -9.37
CA THR A 35 -11.85 -18.53 -10.40
C THR A 35 -11.23 -17.20 -9.92
N SER A 36 -11.89 -16.50 -9.00
CA SER A 36 -11.37 -15.27 -8.38
C SER A 36 -10.21 -15.47 -7.39
N SER A 37 -10.15 -16.57 -6.63
CA SER A 37 -9.05 -16.82 -5.68
C SER A 37 -7.78 -17.28 -6.41
N GLN A 38 -7.93 -17.83 -7.61
CA GLN A 38 -6.80 -18.13 -8.47
C GLN A 38 -6.09 -16.85 -8.95
N ASP A 39 -6.83 -15.86 -9.44
CA ASP A 39 -6.23 -14.61 -9.93
C ASP A 39 -5.52 -13.83 -8.81
N ALA A 40 -6.14 -13.78 -7.62
CA ALA A 40 -5.51 -13.26 -6.41
C ALA A 40 -4.21 -14.03 -6.08
N PHE A 41 -4.24 -15.37 -6.15
CA PHE A 41 -3.06 -16.19 -5.92
C PHE A 41 -1.92 -15.86 -6.91
N TYR A 42 -2.22 -15.75 -8.20
CA TYR A 42 -1.23 -15.37 -9.21
C TYR A 42 -0.74 -13.93 -9.02
N ALA A 43 -1.56 -13.00 -8.51
CA ALA A 43 -1.16 -11.63 -8.24
C ALA A 43 -0.02 -11.54 -7.21
N PHE A 44 -0.06 -12.36 -6.14
CA PHE A 44 0.89 -12.29 -5.03
C PHE A 44 2.08 -13.27 -5.13
N HIS A 45 2.05 -14.24 -6.04
CA HIS A 45 3.05 -15.30 -6.11
C HIS A 45 3.80 -15.28 -7.45
N PRO A 46 4.91 -14.54 -7.56
CA PRO A 46 5.67 -14.44 -8.81
C PRO A 46 6.42 -15.73 -9.18
N ASP A 47 6.71 -16.61 -8.21
CA ASP A 47 7.35 -17.91 -8.41
C ASP A 47 6.44 -19.03 -7.91
N LEU A 48 5.60 -19.55 -8.80
CA LEU A 48 4.61 -20.57 -8.49
C LEU A 48 5.25 -21.91 -8.16
N ASP A 49 6.38 -22.24 -8.79
CA ASP A 49 7.09 -23.50 -8.54
C ASP A 49 7.72 -23.52 -7.16
N PHE A 50 8.23 -22.37 -6.70
CA PHE A 50 8.67 -22.21 -5.33
C PHE A 50 7.52 -22.38 -4.35
N VAL A 51 6.39 -21.70 -4.57
CA VAL A 51 5.24 -21.74 -3.64
C VAL A 51 4.58 -23.12 -3.61
N ARG A 52 4.49 -23.82 -4.75
CA ARG A 52 3.98 -25.19 -4.84
C ARG A 52 4.68 -26.16 -3.88
N LYS A 53 5.99 -25.99 -3.62
CA LYS A 53 6.74 -26.82 -2.67
C LYS A 53 6.15 -26.76 -1.25
N PHE A 54 5.61 -25.61 -0.86
CA PHE A 54 4.98 -25.39 0.45
C PHE A 54 3.49 -25.73 0.46
N LEU A 55 2.85 -25.77 -0.70
CA LEU A 55 1.43 -26.11 -0.84
C LEU A 55 1.19 -27.62 -0.90
N LYS A 56 2.16 -28.42 -1.35
CA LYS A 56 2.04 -29.89 -1.43
C LYS A 56 1.55 -30.54 -0.13
N PRO A 57 2.07 -30.20 1.07
CA PRO A 57 1.57 -30.78 2.32
C PRO A 57 0.15 -30.32 2.69
N LEU A 58 -0.35 -29.25 2.08
CA LEU A 58 -1.69 -28.69 2.30
C LEU A 58 -2.73 -29.20 1.28
N LEU A 59 -2.32 -30.07 0.34
CA LEU A 59 -3.22 -30.64 -0.65
C LEU A 59 -4.10 -31.71 0.00
N ILE A 60 -5.38 -31.39 0.19
CA ILE A 60 -6.39 -32.29 0.78
C ILE A 60 -7.05 -33.18 -0.30
N GLY A 61 -6.99 -32.77 -1.57
CA GLY A 61 -7.51 -33.53 -2.72
C GLY A 61 -7.81 -32.63 -3.92
N GLU A 62 -8.23 -33.21 -5.03
CA GLU A 62 -8.69 -32.49 -6.23
C GLU A 62 -10.21 -32.54 -6.38
N LEU A 63 -10.80 -31.49 -6.96
CA LEU A 63 -12.22 -31.49 -7.32
C LEU A 63 -12.44 -32.37 -8.56
N ALA A 64 -13.57 -33.07 -8.63
CA ALA A 64 -13.90 -33.83 -9.83
C ALA A 64 -14.11 -32.88 -11.02
N PRO A 65 -13.74 -33.25 -12.26
CA PRO A 65 -13.93 -32.38 -13.43
C PRO A 65 -15.38 -31.91 -13.63
N GLU A 66 -16.34 -32.70 -13.15
CA GLU A 66 -17.78 -32.48 -13.28
C GLU A 66 -18.38 -31.66 -12.12
N GLU A 67 -17.60 -31.34 -11.08
CA GLU A 67 -18.11 -30.54 -9.97
C GLU A 67 -18.41 -29.10 -10.43
N PRO A 68 -19.64 -28.61 -10.24
CA PRO A 68 -20.01 -27.27 -10.66
C PRO A 68 -19.21 -26.21 -9.89
N SER A 69 -18.80 -25.16 -10.61
CA SER A 69 -18.08 -24.05 -9.98
C SER A 69 -18.89 -23.45 -8.84
N GLN A 70 -18.24 -23.29 -7.68
CA GLN A 70 -18.83 -22.60 -6.53
C GLN A 70 -18.81 -21.06 -6.65
N ASP A 71 -18.48 -20.52 -7.84
CA ASP A 71 -18.44 -19.08 -8.11
C ASP A 71 -19.80 -18.41 -8.31
N ARG A 72 -20.92 -19.08 -7.95
CA ARG A 72 -22.29 -18.53 -7.82
C ARG A 72 -22.66 -17.45 -8.86
N GLY A 73 -22.31 -17.66 -10.14
CA GLY A 73 -22.67 -16.74 -11.23
C GLY A 73 -21.73 -15.55 -11.48
N LYS A 74 -20.46 -15.59 -11.05
CA LYS A 74 -19.43 -14.68 -11.60
C LYS A 74 -19.40 -14.83 -13.12
N ASN A 75 -19.25 -13.70 -13.82
CA ASN A 75 -19.10 -13.72 -15.27
C ASN A 75 -17.81 -14.47 -15.62
N SER A 76 -17.93 -15.67 -16.18
CA SER A 76 -16.77 -16.50 -16.53
C SER A 76 -15.93 -15.82 -17.62
N GLN A 77 -16.59 -15.13 -18.56
CA GLN A 77 -15.94 -14.49 -19.69
C GLN A 77 -14.97 -13.38 -19.26
N ILE A 78 -15.36 -12.52 -18.32
CA ILE A 78 -14.46 -11.45 -17.83
C ILE A 78 -13.23 -12.03 -17.12
N THR A 79 -13.41 -13.12 -16.39
CA THR A 79 -12.31 -13.78 -15.68
C THR A 79 -11.34 -14.43 -16.67
N GLU A 80 -11.87 -15.09 -17.71
CA GLU A 80 -11.07 -15.66 -18.79
C GLU A 80 -10.33 -14.59 -19.61
N ASP A 81 -11.00 -13.50 -19.95
CA ASP A 81 -10.39 -12.38 -20.67
C ASP A 81 -9.30 -11.69 -19.84
N PHE A 82 -9.50 -11.55 -18.52
CA PHE A 82 -8.47 -11.02 -17.62
C PHE A 82 -7.23 -11.93 -17.56
N ARG A 83 -7.43 -13.25 -17.54
CA ARG A 83 -6.33 -14.23 -17.59
C ARG A 83 -5.61 -14.19 -18.94
N ALA A 84 -6.34 -14.03 -20.04
CA ALA A 84 -5.75 -13.81 -21.36
C ALA A 84 -4.93 -12.51 -21.39
N LEU A 85 -5.44 -11.42 -20.78
CA LEU A 85 -4.69 -10.17 -20.63
C LEU A 85 -3.41 -10.35 -19.82
N ARG A 86 -3.45 -11.12 -18.73
CA ARG A 86 -2.25 -11.44 -17.96
C ARG A 86 -1.22 -12.18 -18.81
N LYS A 87 -1.65 -13.18 -19.60
CA LYS A 87 -0.77 -13.90 -20.51
C LYS A 87 -0.13 -12.96 -21.55
N ILE A 88 -0.91 -12.03 -22.10
CA ILE A 88 -0.38 -10.99 -23.00
C ILE A 88 0.69 -10.14 -22.28
N ALA A 89 0.47 -9.76 -21.02
CA ALA A 89 1.46 -9.02 -20.23
C ALA A 89 2.75 -9.82 -19.98
N GLU A 90 2.64 -11.14 -19.78
CA GLU A 90 3.78 -12.05 -19.67
C GLU A 90 4.54 -12.16 -21.00
N ASP A 91 3.84 -12.36 -22.13
CA ASP A 91 4.41 -12.43 -23.47
C ASP A 91 5.11 -11.12 -23.89
N MET A 92 4.55 -9.97 -23.47
CA MET A 92 5.14 -8.65 -23.63
C MET A 92 6.34 -8.38 -22.69
N ASN A 93 6.70 -9.34 -21.83
CA ASN A 93 7.77 -9.22 -20.83
C ASN A 93 7.55 -8.07 -19.83
N LEU A 94 6.29 -7.70 -19.54
CA LEU A 94 5.99 -6.57 -18.65
C LEU A 94 6.35 -6.85 -17.18
N PHE A 95 6.49 -8.11 -16.79
CA PHE A 95 6.98 -8.49 -15.46
C PHE A 95 8.52 -8.47 -15.35
N LYS A 96 9.24 -8.20 -16.46
CA LYS A 96 10.71 -8.11 -16.43
C LYS A 96 11.15 -6.73 -15.94
N PRO A 97 11.94 -6.65 -14.86
CA PRO A 97 12.40 -5.38 -14.32
C PRO A 97 13.57 -4.80 -15.13
N ASN A 98 13.56 -3.48 -15.33
CA ASN A 98 14.74 -2.71 -15.70
C ASN A 98 15.54 -2.33 -14.43
N HIS A 99 16.64 -3.02 -14.14
CA HIS A 99 17.44 -2.75 -12.95
C HIS A 99 18.11 -1.38 -12.95
N LEU A 100 18.46 -0.83 -14.13
CA LEU A 100 19.03 0.52 -14.23
C LEU A 100 18.03 1.57 -13.74
N PHE A 101 16.75 1.41 -14.05
CA PHE A 101 15.69 2.29 -13.56
C PHE A 101 15.65 2.33 -12.02
N PHE A 102 15.65 1.17 -11.36
CA PHE A 102 15.64 1.11 -9.89
C PHE A 102 16.95 1.57 -9.24
N LEU A 103 18.09 1.34 -9.90
CA LEU A 103 19.39 1.85 -9.47
C LEU A 103 19.41 3.39 -9.52
N LEU A 104 18.90 3.99 -10.59
CA LEU A 104 18.82 5.45 -10.72
C LEU A 104 17.89 6.08 -9.69
N LEU A 105 16.80 5.41 -9.33
CA LEU A 105 15.92 5.85 -8.23
C LEU A 105 16.64 5.83 -6.89
N LEU A 106 17.40 4.77 -6.60
CA LEU A 106 18.22 4.70 -5.39
C LEU A 106 19.30 5.78 -5.38
N ALA A 107 19.99 5.99 -6.51
CA ALA A 107 20.99 7.03 -6.66
C ALA A 107 20.39 8.43 -6.46
N HIS A 108 19.19 8.69 -6.96
CA HIS A 108 18.45 9.92 -6.74
C HIS A 108 18.19 10.17 -5.24
N ILE A 109 17.72 9.15 -4.50
CA ILE A 109 17.51 9.25 -3.04
C ILE A 109 18.81 9.59 -2.31
N ILE A 110 19.90 8.88 -2.61
CA ILE A 110 21.21 9.12 -1.99
C ILE A 110 21.73 10.53 -2.31
N ALA A 111 21.56 10.98 -3.55
CA ALA A 111 21.94 12.32 -3.96
C ALA A 111 21.16 13.39 -3.17
N MET A 112 19.85 13.20 -2.96
CA MET A 112 19.04 14.12 -2.15
C MET A 112 19.50 14.15 -0.68
N GLU A 113 19.80 13.00 -0.06
CA GLU A 113 20.38 12.96 1.30
C GLU A 113 21.73 13.70 1.37
N SER A 114 22.58 13.53 0.35
CA SER A 114 23.88 14.22 0.27
C SER A 114 23.73 15.73 0.07
N ILE A 115 22.80 16.17 -0.77
CA ILE A 115 22.49 17.58 -0.99
C ILE A 115 21.95 18.22 0.30
N ALA A 116 21.05 17.54 1.01
CA ALA A 116 20.52 18.01 2.28
C ALA A 116 21.64 18.21 3.31
N TRP A 117 22.50 17.21 3.47
CA TRP A 117 23.64 17.31 4.39
C TRP A 117 24.61 18.43 3.99
N PHE A 118 25.00 18.50 2.72
CA PHE A 118 25.91 19.53 2.22
C PHE A 118 25.34 20.95 2.41
N THR A 119 24.02 21.11 2.24
CA THR A 119 23.34 22.39 2.45
C THR A 119 23.52 22.90 3.88
N ILE A 120 23.23 22.09 4.89
CA ILE A 120 23.44 22.49 6.29
C ILE A 120 24.91 22.63 6.64
N PHE A 121 25.76 21.73 6.14
CA PHE A 121 27.19 21.77 6.42
C PHE A 121 27.84 23.06 5.90
N TYR A 122 27.52 23.48 4.68
CA TYR A 122 28.14 24.64 4.03
C TYR A 122 27.48 25.97 4.41
N PHE A 123 26.15 26.03 4.46
CA PHE A 123 25.41 27.27 4.72
C PHE A 123 25.00 27.48 6.19
N GLY A 124 25.27 26.50 7.05
CA GLY A 124 24.92 26.54 8.47
C GLY A 124 23.45 26.20 8.78
N ASN A 125 23.06 26.41 10.04
CA ASN A 125 21.75 26.04 10.59
C ASN A 125 20.72 27.19 10.59
N GLY A 126 20.92 28.21 9.74
CA GLY A 126 19.96 29.31 9.59
C GLY A 126 18.60 28.83 9.07
N TRP A 127 17.57 29.67 9.17
CA TRP A 127 16.20 29.30 8.81
C TRP A 127 16.04 28.88 7.34
N ILE A 128 16.69 29.58 6.39
CA ILE A 128 16.63 29.22 4.96
C ILE A 128 17.31 27.87 4.68
N PRO A 129 18.60 27.62 5.03
CA PRO A 129 19.22 26.30 4.85
C PRO A 129 18.43 25.17 5.52
N THR A 130 17.89 25.41 6.71
CA THR A 130 17.06 24.45 7.45
C THR A 130 15.81 24.05 6.67
N LEU A 131 15.06 25.03 6.14
CA LEU A 131 13.85 24.76 5.37
C LEU A 131 14.15 24.07 4.04
N VAL A 132 15.21 24.48 3.32
CA VAL A 132 15.65 23.82 2.09
C VAL A 132 16.02 22.36 2.37
N THR A 133 16.79 22.13 3.43
CA THR A 133 17.20 20.79 3.86
C THR A 133 16.00 19.93 4.22
N ALA A 134 15.04 20.47 5.00
CA ALA A 134 13.80 19.77 5.31
C ALA A 134 13.06 19.34 4.04
N PHE A 135 12.90 20.25 3.07
CA PHE A 135 12.18 19.97 1.83
C PHE A 135 12.89 18.91 0.97
N VAL A 136 14.21 18.99 0.84
CA VAL A 136 15.03 17.99 0.14
C VAL A 136 14.91 16.62 0.82
N LEU A 137 14.96 16.57 2.16
CA LEU A 137 14.75 15.33 2.91
C LEU A 137 13.33 14.79 2.77
N VAL A 138 12.30 15.65 2.72
CA VAL A 138 10.92 15.21 2.47
C VAL A 138 10.80 14.52 1.11
N ILE A 139 11.42 15.09 0.06
CA ILE A 139 11.46 14.46 -1.26
C ILE A 139 12.21 13.12 -1.18
N SER A 140 13.39 13.08 -0.55
CA SER A 140 14.16 11.84 -0.33
C SER A 140 13.30 10.76 0.34
N GLN A 141 12.61 11.12 1.43
CA GLN A 141 11.78 10.20 2.19
C GLN A 141 10.56 9.72 1.38
N ALA A 142 9.88 10.59 0.63
CA ALA A 142 8.78 10.21 -0.25
C ALA A 142 9.25 9.23 -1.33
N GLN A 143 10.35 9.55 -2.02
CA GLN A 143 10.94 8.69 -3.06
C GLN A 143 11.42 7.34 -2.51
N ALA A 144 12.02 7.31 -1.32
CA ALA A 144 12.36 6.07 -0.62
C ALA A 144 11.10 5.26 -0.26
N GLY A 145 9.98 5.94 0.03
CA GLY A 145 8.67 5.32 0.27
C GLY A 145 8.12 4.59 -0.97
N TRP A 146 8.32 5.17 -2.15
CA TRP A 146 7.95 4.54 -3.42
C TRP A 146 8.89 3.39 -3.80
N LEU A 147 10.20 3.59 -3.65
CA LEU A 147 11.18 2.56 -3.96
C LEU A 147 11.07 1.34 -3.04
N GLN A 148 10.84 1.54 -1.73
CA GLN A 148 10.61 0.40 -0.83
C GLN A 148 9.35 -0.37 -1.21
N HIS A 149 8.33 0.32 -1.72
CA HIS A 149 7.07 -0.30 -2.12
C HIS A 149 7.29 -1.25 -3.31
N ASP A 150 8.09 -0.86 -4.30
CA ASP A 150 8.50 -1.75 -5.41
C ASP A 150 9.16 -3.05 -4.89
N TYR A 151 10.15 -2.92 -4.00
CA TYR A 151 10.81 -4.10 -3.42
C TYR A 151 9.88 -4.92 -2.52
N GLY A 152 9.01 -4.27 -1.77
CA GLY A 152 8.03 -4.94 -0.90
C GLY A 152 7.01 -5.76 -1.69
N HIS A 153 6.74 -5.38 -2.92
CA HIS A 153 5.92 -6.13 -3.88
C HIS A 153 6.65 -7.23 -4.65
N LEU A 154 7.95 -7.40 -4.40
CA LEU A 154 8.80 -8.36 -5.09
C LEU A 154 8.94 -8.10 -6.61
N SER A 155 8.73 -6.86 -7.06
CA SER A 155 8.69 -6.51 -8.48
C SER A 155 10.07 -6.24 -9.10
N VAL A 156 11.14 -6.15 -8.30
CA VAL A 156 12.45 -5.69 -8.78
C VAL A 156 13.42 -6.82 -9.10
N TYR A 157 13.42 -7.93 -8.34
CA TYR A 157 14.28 -9.08 -8.58
C TYR A 157 13.49 -10.36 -8.81
N LYS A 158 14.00 -11.24 -9.69
CA LYS A 158 13.40 -12.56 -9.94
C LYS A 158 13.39 -13.44 -8.67
N LYS A 159 14.48 -13.43 -7.90
CA LYS A 159 14.54 -14.16 -6.61
C LYS A 159 14.05 -13.26 -5.48
N SER A 160 13.00 -13.70 -4.77
CA SER A 160 12.37 -12.94 -3.69
C SER A 160 13.34 -12.52 -2.58
N ILE A 161 14.38 -13.32 -2.30
CA ILE A 161 15.39 -13.00 -1.28
C ILE A 161 16.06 -11.64 -1.50
N TRP A 162 16.39 -11.29 -2.75
CA TRP A 162 17.03 -10.01 -3.06
C TRP A 162 16.09 -8.84 -2.87
N ASN A 163 14.81 -9.00 -3.24
CA ASN A 163 13.79 -8.01 -2.92
C ASN A 163 13.70 -7.78 -1.41
N HIS A 164 13.65 -8.84 -0.60
CA HIS A 164 13.55 -8.69 0.86
C HIS A 164 14.78 -8.02 1.49
N ILE A 165 15.99 -8.36 1.03
CA ILE A 165 17.23 -7.73 1.54
C ILE A 165 17.21 -6.24 1.23
N VAL A 166 16.96 -5.86 -0.03
CA VAL A 166 16.98 -4.45 -0.44
C VAL A 166 15.78 -3.70 0.14
N HIS A 167 14.61 -4.34 0.25
CA HIS A 167 13.44 -3.77 0.93
C HIS A 167 13.76 -3.37 2.36
N LYS A 168 14.35 -4.27 3.16
CA LYS A 168 14.76 -4.00 4.54
C LYS A 168 15.77 -2.86 4.63
N PHE A 169 16.70 -2.76 3.69
CA PHE A 169 17.61 -1.63 3.61
C PHE A 169 16.87 -0.31 3.30
N VAL A 170 16.05 -0.26 2.25
CA VAL A 170 15.38 0.99 1.84
C VAL A 170 14.38 1.47 2.89
N ILE A 171 13.48 0.60 3.39
CA ILE A 171 12.52 1.01 4.42
C ILE A 171 13.15 1.17 5.81
N GLY A 172 14.12 0.33 6.14
CA GLY A 172 14.76 0.33 7.46
C GLY A 172 15.86 1.38 7.58
N HIS A 173 16.93 1.28 6.78
CA HIS A 173 18.07 2.19 6.85
C HIS A 173 17.77 3.59 6.30
N LEU A 174 16.94 3.73 5.27
CA LEU A 174 16.67 5.05 4.68
C LEU A 174 15.44 5.74 5.28
N LYS A 175 14.53 5.02 5.95
CA LYS A 175 13.30 5.61 6.52
C LYS A 175 13.06 5.29 8.01
N GLY A 176 13.76 4.35 8.62
CA GLY A 176 13.54 4.00 10.02
C GLY A 176 12.30 3.15 10.29
N ALA A 177 11.79 2.44 9.28
CA ALA A 177 10.55 1.66 9.36
C ALA A 177 10.77 0.14 9.12
N SER A 178 9.75 -0.68 9.43
CA SER A 178 9.84 -2.14 9.30
C SER A 178 9.25 -2.64 7.98
N ALA A 179 10.04 -3.43 7.25
CA ALA A 179 9.61 -4.16 6.07
C ALA A 179 8.50 -5.16 6.41
N ASN A 180 8.67 -5.91 7.50
CA ASN A 180 7.70 -6.91 7.93
C ASN A 180 6.35 -6.27 8.32
N TRP A 181 6.36 -5.16 9.07
CA TRP A 181 5.14 -4.42 9.39
C TRP A 181 4.45 -3.92 8.11
N TRP A 182 5.22 -3.34 7.19
CA TRP A 182 4.70 -2.83 5.93
C TRP A 182 4.08 -3.93 5.07
N ASN A 183 4.81 -5.03 4.81
CA ASN A 183 4.31 -6.16 4.03
C ASN A 183 3.04 -6.74 4.63
N HIS A 184 3.00 -6.90 5.95
CA HIS A 184 1.84 -7.46 6.64
C HIS A 184 0.57 -6.65 6.41
N ARG A 185 0.64 -5.32 6.51
CA ARG A 185 -0.52 -4.45 6.28
C ARG A 185 -0.84 -4.34 4.80
N HIS A 186 0.18 -4.12 3.97
CA HIS A 186 -0.03 -3.78 2.57
C HIS A 186 -0.56 -4.96 1.76
N PHE A 187 -0.14 -6.21 2.04
CA PHE A 187 -0.76 -7.37 1.38
C PHE A 187 -2.24 -7.57 1.75
N GLN A 188 -2.66 -7.19 2.96
CA GLN A 188 -4.09 -7.20 3.32
C GLN A 188 -4.88 -6.18 2.51
N HIS A 189 -4.33 -4.96 2.38
CA HIS A 189 -4.90 -3.91 1.55
C HIS A 189 -5.05 -4.36 0.10
N HIS A 190 -4.02 -4.94 -0.53
CA HIS A 190 -4.12 -5.43 -1.91
C HIS A 190 -5.08 -6.60 -2.09
N ALA A 191 -5.17 -7.48 -1.10
CA ALA A 191 -6.06 -8.63 -1.19
C ALA A 191 -7.54 -8.22 -1.19
N LYS A 192 -7.90 -7.23 -0.36
CA LYS A 192 -9.29 -6.78 -0.16
C LYS A 192 -9.37 -5.27 0.07
N PRO A 193 -8.99 -4.44 -0.90
CA PRO A 193 -8.93 -2.99 -0.69
C PRO A 193 -10.31 -2.43 -0.41
N ASN A 194 -10.37 -1.40 0.43
CA ASN A 194 -11.58 -0.68 0.81
C ASN A 194 -12.68 -1.50 1.51
N ILE A 195 -12.38 -2.72 1.95
CA ILE A 195 -13.33 -3.56 2.68
C ILE A 195 -13.11 -3.42 4.19
N PHE A 196 -14.14 -2.96 4.92
CA PHE A 196 -14.08 -2.85 6.37
C PHE A 196 -13.71 -4.18 7.03
N HIS A 197 -12.88 -4.11 8.08
CA HIS A 197 -12.33 -5.25 8.84
C HIS A 197 -11.31 -6.13 8.09
N LYS A 198 -11.16 -5.98 6.76
CA LYS A 198 -10.16 -6.72 5.97
C LYS A 198 -9.02 -5.83 5.50
N ASP A 199 -9.33 -4.60 5.10
CA ASP A 199 -8.34 -3.59 4.73
C ASP A 199 -7.93 -2.76 5.96
N PRO A 200 -6.66 -2.82 6.40
CA PRO A 200 -6.18 -2.00 7.50
C PRO A 200 -6.10 -0.51 7.17
N ASP A 201 -6.18 -0.10 5.90
CA ASP A 201 -6.01 1.30 5.47
C ASP A 201 -7.32 2.11 5.52
N VAL A 202 -8.48 1.45 5.58
CA VAL A 202 -9.78 2.11 5.84
C VAL A 202 -10.19 2.10 7.32
N ASN A 203 -9.34 1.55 8.19
CA ASN A 203 -9.54 1.58 9.63
C ASN A 203 -9.01 2.88 10.26
N MET A 204 -9.86 3.90 10.26
CA MET A 204 -9.51 5.26 10.69
C MET A 204 -9.62 5.52 12.20
N LEU A 205 -9.58 4.49 13.06
CA LEU A 205 -9.66 4.62 14.53
C LEU A 205 -10.80 5.52 15.05
N HIS A 206 -11.95 5.47 14.40
CA HIS A 206 -13.10 6.36 14.69
C HIS A 206 -12.82 7.86 14.49
N MET A 207 -11.67 8.27 13.94
CA MET A 207 -11.39 9.67 13.64
C MET A 207 -12.19 10.18 12.45
N PHE A 208 -12.39 9.31 11.46
CA PHE A 208 -13.10 9.58 10.23
C PHE A 208 -14.12 8.49 9.94
N VAL A 209 -15.19 8.84 9.24
CA VAL A 209 -16.16 7.88 8.68
C VAL A 209 -16.06 7.90 7.16
N LEU A 210 -15.97 6.72 6.55
CA LEU A 210 -15.69 6.55 5.12
C LEU A 210 -16.78 5.79 4.37
N GLY A 211 -16.93 6.09 3.08
CA GLY A 211 -17.90 5.43 2.21
C GLY A 211 -19.35 5.75 2.57
N LYS A 212 -20.25 4.79 2.31
CA LYS A 212 -21.69 4.94 2.60
C LYS A 212 -22.11 4.17 3.85
N TRP A 213 -21.61 2.95 4.00
CA TRP A 213 -22.09 2.02 5.03
C TRP A 213 -21.75 2.48 6.45
N GLN A 214 -20.47 2.76 6.73
CA GLN A 214 -20.02 3.11 8.08
C GLN A 214 -20.65 4.40 8.62
N PRO A 215 -20.72 5.52 7.86
CA PRO A 215 -21.42 6.73 8.31
C PRO A 215 -22.86 6.49 8.72
N ILE A 216 -23.62 5.73 7.92
CA ILE A 216 -25.03 5.44 8.20
C ILE A 216 -25.17 4.58 9.46
N GLU A 217 -24.36 3.54 9.59
CA GLU A 217 -24.38 2.66 10.77
C GLU A 217 -23.97 3.39 12.04
N TYR A 218 -22.95 4.27 11.97
CA TYR A 218 -22.57 5.11 13.09
C TYR A 218 -23.66 6.12 13.45
N GLY A 219 -24.30 6.71 12.45
CA GLY A 219 -25.41 7.65 12.63
C GLY A 219 -26.60 7.01 13.35
N LYS A 220 -27.08 5.85 12.87
CA LYS A 220 -28.18 5.09 13.52
C LYS A 220 -27.87 4.74 14.98
N LYS A 221 -26.61 4.34 15.24
CA LYS A 221 -26.14 4.00 16.60
C LYS A 221 -25.83 5.22 17.48
N LYS A 222 -26.06 6.43 16.97
CA LYS A 222 -25.74 7.71 17.62
C LYS A 222 -24.28 7.81 18.09
N LEU A 223 -23.35 7.19 17.35
CA LEU A 223 -21.92 7.26 17.65
C LEU A 223 -21.33 8.59 17.16
N LYS A 224 -20.72 9.36 18.08
CA LYS A 224 -20.15 10.69 17.82
C LYS A 224 -18.82 10.88 18.59
N TYR A 225 -17.76 10.26 18.12
CA TYR A 225 -16.42 10.45 18.71
C TYR A 225 -15.79 11.79 18.31
N LEU A 226 -16.06 12.25 17.10
CA LEU A 226 -15.64 13.54 16.55
C LEU A 226 -16.78 14.17 15.72
N PRO A 227 -16.72 15.46 15.37
CA PRO A 227 -17.75 16.10 14.55
C PRO A 227 -17.65 15.63 13.09
N TYR A 228 -18.16 14.44 12.78
CA TYR A 228 -18.00 13.82 11.45
C TYR A 228 -18.58 14.64 10.31
N ASN A 229 -19.61 15.44 10.53
CA ASN A 229 -20.15 16.37 9.54
C ASN A 229 -19.11 17.43 9.08
N HIS A 230 -18.11 17.72 9.92
CA HIS A 230 -17.01 18.65 9.62
C HIS A 230 -15.70 17.93 9.26
N GLN A 231 -15.69 16.61 9.06
CA GLN A 231 -14.45 15.86 8.88
C GLN A 231 -13.58 16.31 7.70
N HIS A 232 -14.22 16.77 6.63
CA HIS A 232 -13.55 17.34 5.46
C HIS A 232 -12.74 18.62 5.78
N GLN A 233 -13.04 19.31 6.89
CA GLN A 233 -12.35 20.54 7.30
C GLN A 233 -11.12 20.25 8.17
N TYR A 234 -11.18 19.24 9.05
CA TYR A 234 -10.06 18.90 9.93
C TYR A 234 -9.22 17.72 9.45
N PHE A 235 -9.62 17.00 8.40
CA PHE A 235 -8.88 15.84 7.89
C PHE A 235 -7.40 16.14 7.66
N PHE A 236 -7.06 17.25 7.00
CA PHE A 236 -5.66 17.60 6.74
C PHE A 236 -4.92 18.13 7.96
N LEU A 237 -5.63 18.69 8.92
CA LEU A 237 -5.05 19.22 10.15
C LEU A 237 -4.78 18.13 11.19
N ILE A 238 -5.47 16.99 11.09
CA ILE A 238 -5.40 15.90 12.09
C ILE A 238 -4.87 14.61 11.47
N GLY A 239 -5.41 14.19 10.33
CA GLY A 239 -5.09 12.92 9.66
C GLY A 239 -3.60 12.78 9.34
N PRO A 240 -3.06 13.52 8.36
CA PRO A 240 -1.64 13.44 8.04
C PRO A 240 -0.72 13.73 9.24
N PRO A 241 -0.91 14.78 10.05
CA PRO A 241 -0.02 15.07 11.19
C PRO A 241 0.07 13.93 12.22
N LEU A 242 -1.01 13.18 12.43
CA LEU A 242 -1.03 12.05 13.38
C LEU A 242 -0.69 10.70 12.73
N LEU A 243 -0.69 10.58 11.41
CA LEU A 243 -0.51 9.30 10.73
C LEU A 243 0.93 8.79 10.81
N ILE A 244 1.86 9.34 10.03
CA ILE A 244 3.26 8.88 10.02
C ILE A 244 3.98 9.22 11.34
N PRO A 245 3.98 10.49 11.81
CA PRO A 245 4.81 10.87 12.96
C PRO A 245 4.42 10.17 14.27
N MET A 246 3.14 9.82 14.43
CA MET A 246 2.61 9.28 15.68
C MET A 246 2.11 7.84 15.52
N TYR A 247 1.04 7.63 14.74
CA TYR A 247 0.34 6.34 14.70
C TYR A 247 1.19 5.22 14.08
N PHE A 248 1.72 5.42 12.87
CA PHE A 248 2.58 4.44 12.22
C PHE A 248 3.89 4.27 12.97
N GLN A 249 4.50 5.36 13.46
CA GLN A 249 5.71 5.29 14.26
C GLN A 249 5.53 4.38 15.49
N TYR A 250 4.43 4.56 16.22
CA TYR A 250 4.07 3.70 17.34
C TYR A 250 3.87 2.24 16.91
N GLN A 251 3.06 2.00 15.87
CA GLN A 251 2.78 0.65 15.41
C GLN A 251 4.02 -0.08 14.91
N ILE A 252 4.90 0.61 14.19
CA ILE A 252 6.15 0.07 13.65
C ILE A 252 7.05 -0.40 14.79
N ILE A 253 7.31 0.48 15.77
CA ILE A 253 8.15 0.15 16.94
C ILE A 253 7.55 -1.02 17.72
N MET A 254 6.25 -0.95 18.04
CA MET A 254 5.58 -1.99 18.81
C MET A 254 5.59 -3.33 18.06
N THR A 255 5.38 -3.31 16.74
CA THR A 255 5.41 -4.53 15.93
C THR A 255 6.80 -5.16 15.95
N MET A 256 7.86 -4.37 15.76
CA MET A 256 9.24 -4.89 15.77
C MET A 256 9.58 -5.53 17.12
N ILE A 257 9.19 -4.92 18.23
CA ILE A 257 9.45 -5.43 19.59
C ILE A 257 8.62 -6.69 19.86
N VAL A 258 7.30 -6.62 19.67
CA VAL A 258 6.37 -7.73 20.01
C VAL A 258 6.60 -8.95 19.14
N ARG A 259 6.86 -8.76 17.83
CA ARG A 259 7.13 -9.85 16.89
C ARG A 259 8.60 -10.31 16.87
N LYS A 260 9.47 -9.62 17.62
CA LYS A 260 10.92 -9.90 17.66
C LYS A 260 11.57 -9.79 16.29
N ASP A 261 11.17 -8.80 15.49
CA ASP A 261 11.73 -8.52 14.16
C ASP A 261 13.08 -7.79 14.31
N TRP A 262 14.08 -8.46 14.90
CA TRP A 262 15.35 -7.84 15.30
C TRP A 262 16.17 -7.28 14.13
N VAL A 263 16.05 -7.90 12.95
CA VAL A 263 16.73 -7.41 11.73
C VAL A 263 16.13 -6.07 11.30
N ASP A 264 14.80 -5.94 11.31
CA ASP A 264 14.11 -4.68 10.99
C ASP A 264 14.42 -3.62 12.03
N LEU A 265 14.45 -4.00 13.31
CA LEU A 265 14.81 -3.11 14.40
C LEU A 265 16.23 -2.57 14.25
N ALA A 266 17.21 -3.43 13.92
CA ALA A 266 18.59 -3.02 13.71
C ALA A 266 18.71 -2.02 12.55
N TRP A 267 18.03 -2.26 11.43
CA TRP A 267 17.97 -1.31 10.33
C TRP A 267 17.29 0.00 10.74
N ALA A 268 16.18 -0.05 11.47
CA ALA A 268 15.50 1.15 11.94
C ALA A 268 16.38 1.98 12.90
N ILE A 269 17.07 1.32 13.84
CA ILE A 269 18.04 1.97 14.73
C ILE A 269 19.13 2.66 13.90
N SER A 270 19.66 2.00 12.88
CA SER A 270 20.71 2.59 12.04
C SER A 270 20.26 3.89 11.33
N TYR A 271 18.98 4.01 10.96
CA TYR A 271 18.42 5.26 10.43
C TYR A 271 18.43 6.37 11.48
N TYR A 272 17.88 6.12 12.67
CA TYR A 272 17.82 7.14 13.73
C TYR A 272 19.22 7.53 14.21
N THR A 273 20.11 6.55 14.38
CA THR A 273 21.53 6.77 14.68
C THR A 273 22.14 7.70 13.64
N ARG A 274 22.06 7.35 12.34
CA ARG A 274 22.58 8.20 11.25
C ARG A 274 21.99 9.61 11.33
N PHE A 275 20.67 9.73 11.42
CA PHE A 275 19.99 11.03 11.43
C PHE A 275 20.45 11.91 12.60
N PHE A 276 20.44 11.37 13.83
CA PHE A 276 20.82 12.14 15.01
C PHE A 276 22.31 12.48 15.01
N PHE A 277 23.20 11.56 14.62
CA PHE A 277 24.63 11.88 14.47
C PHE A 277 24.87 12.99 13.45
N THR A 278 24.10 13.01 12.36
CA THR A 278 24.21 14.05 11.33
C THR A 278 23.70 15.41 11.79
N TYR A 279 22.56 15.48 12.49
CA TYR A 279 21.86 16.74 12.74
C TYR A 279 22.00 17.32 14.15
N ILE A 280 22.41 16.52 15.15
CA ILE A 280 22.71 17.03 16.51
C ILE A 280 23.79 18.12 16.52
N PRO A 281 24.91 18.03 15.76
CA PRO A 281 25.92 19.08 15.75
C PRO A 281 25.38 20.46 15.34
N PHE A 282 24.28 20.50 14.59
CA PHE A 282 23.69 21.74 14.08
C PHE A 282 22.53 22.25 14.95
N TYR A 283 21.71 21.35 15.50
CA TYR A 283 20.46 21.74 16.18
C TYR A 283 20.41 21.35 17.67
N GLY A 284 21.42 20.66 18.18
CA GLY A 284 21.35 19.97 19.46
C GLY A 284 20.34 18.83 19.46
N VAL A 285 20.19 18.14 20.60
CA VAL A 285 19.31 16.96 20.72
C VAL A 285 17.84 17.32 20.47
N LEU A 286 17.33 18.35 21.16
CA LEU A 286 15.93 18.76 21.04
C LEU A 286 15.63 19.29 19.63
N GLY A 287 16.51 20.12 19.07
CA GLY A 287 16.31 20.69 17.74
C GLY A 287 16.35 19.61 16.64
N ALA A 288 17.25 18.62 16.73
CA ALA A 288 17.28 17.51 15.78
C ALA A 288 16.00 16.65 15.87
N PHE A 289 15.46 16.44 17.08
CA PHE A 289 14.18 15.75 17.25
C PHE A 289 13.01 16.52 16.63
N VAL A 290 12.94 17.84 16.87
CA VAL A 290 11.92 18.70 16.25
C VAL A 290 12.06 18.70 14.72
N PHE A 291 13.28 18.78 14.21
CA PHE A 291 13.57 18.76 12.78
C PHE A 291 13.12 17.44 12.11
N LEU A 292 13.42 16.29 12.74
CA LEU A 292 12.94 14.99 12.28
C LEU A 292 11.41 14.93 12.19
N ASN A 293 10.73 15.38 13.25
CA ASN A 293 9.27 15.36 13.30
C ASN A 293 8.65 16.33 12.28
N PHE A 294 9.29 17.47 12.00
CA PHE A 294 8.86 18.39 10.96
C PHE A 294 8.96 17.75 9.56
N ILE A 295 10.06 17.05 9.27
CA ILE A 295 10.19 16.28 8.01
C ILE A 295 9.10 15.21 7.91
N ARG A 296 8.88 14.43 8.98
CA ARG A 296 7.84 13.39 9.04
C ARG A 296 6.44 13.97 8.86
N PHE A 297 6.18 15.15 9.42
CA PHE A 297 4.92 15.86 9.26
C PHE A 297 4.66 16.20 7.79
N LEU A 298 5.64 16.80 7.11
CA LEU A 298 5.52 17.17 5.69
C LEU A 298 5.40 15.92 4.78
N GLU A 299 6.22 14.90 5.02
CA GLU A 299 6.14 13.61 4.34
C GLU A 299 4.75 12.99 4.49
N SER A 300 4.18 13.02 5.69
CA SER A 300 2.86 12.44 5.96
C SER A 300 1.76 13.09 5.12
N HIS A 301 1.82 14.40 4.87
CA HIS A 301 0.87 15.07 3.99
C HIS A 301 0.99 14.56 2.56
N TRP A 302 2.21 14.51 2.02
CA TRP A 302 2.45 13.99 0.68
C TRP A 302 1.97 12.54 0.57
N PHE A 303 2.36 11.68 1.52
CA PHE A 303 1.98 10.27 1.55
C PHE A 303 0.46 10.09 1.58
N VAL A 304 -0.26 10.81 2.44
CA VAL A 304 -1.73 10.73 2.52
C VAL A 304 -2.36 11.21 1.21
N TRP A 305 -1.90 12.31 0.62
CA TRP A 305 -2.46 12.78 -0.64
C TRP A 305 -2.35 11.73 -1.74
N VAL A 306 -1.16 11.17 -1.94
CA VAL A 306 -0.91 10.17 -3.00
C VAL A 306 -1.65 8.87 -2.72
N THR A 307 -1.63 8.37 -1.47
CA THR A 307 -2.26 7.07 -1.19
C THR A 307 -3.78 7.14 -1.17
N GLN A 308 -4.37 8.30 -0.83
CA GLN A 308 -5.81 8.40 -0.67
C GLN A 308 -6.54 8.84 -1.95
N MET A 309 -5.87 9.52 -2.89
CA MET A 309 -6.51 10.05 -4.11
C MET A 309 -7.10 8.97 -5.03
N ASN A 310 -6.62 7.73 -4.88
CA ASN A 310 -7.07 6.58 -5.66
C ASN A 310 -8.08 5.67 -4.94
N HIS A 311 -8.19 5.76 -3.61
CA HIS A 311 -8.91 4.77 -2.78
C HIS A 311 -10.15 5.31 -2.07
N ILE A 312 -10.02 6.33 -1.20
CA ILE A 312 -11.17 6.79 -0.37
C ILE A 312 -12.25 7.52 -1.17
N VAL A 313 -11.94 7.83 -2.43
CA VAL A 313 -12.87 8.38 -3.41
C VAL A 313 -13.72 7.28 -4.08
N MET A 314 -13.33 6.02 -3.92
CA MET A 314 -13.94 4.84 -4.51
C MET A 314 -14.92 4.15 -3.54
N GLU A 315 -15.42 2.97 -3.91
CA GLU A 315 -16.33 2.22 -3.05
C GLU A 315 -15.60 1.76 -1.78
N VAL A 316 -16.02 2.29 -0.64
CA VAL A 316 -15.60 1.84 0.71
C VAL A 316 -16.81 1.29 1.45
N GLY A 317 -16.71 0.05 1.92
CA GLY A 317 -17.88 -0.62 2.47
C GLY A 317 -17.66 -2.05 2.92
N GLN A 318 -18.76 -2.80 2.94
CA GLN A 318 -18.75 -4.23 3.18
C GLN A 318 -18.35 -4.96 1.89
N GLU A 319 -17.92 -6.22 2.04
CA GLU A 319 -17.53 -7.03 0.90
C GLU A 319 -18.72 -7.31 -0.03
N SER A 320 -18.61 -6.81 -1.26
CA SER A 320 -19.49 -7.15 -2.37
C SER A 320 -18.99 -8.41 -3.06
N TYR A 321 -19.91 -9.28 -3.52
CA TYR A 321 -19.55 -10.48 -4.26
C TYR A 321 -19.13 -10.15 -5.70
N ARG A 322 -17.82 -10.14 -5.97
CA ARG A 322 -17.21 -9.78 -7.27
C ARG A 322 -16.02 -10.71 -7.60
N ASP A 323 -15.67 -10.79 -8.89
CA ASP A 323 -14.40 -11.37 -9.34
C ASP A 323 -13.21 -10.45 -8.99
N TRP A 324 -11.97 -10.93 -9.19
CA TRP A 324 -10.76 -10.18 -8.85
C TRP A 324 -10.67 -8.83 -9.57
N LEU A 325 -10.83 -8.82 -10.90
CA LEU A 325 -10.73 -7.59 -11.70
C LEU A 325 -11.77 -6.57 -11.25
N SER A 326 -13.04 -6.99 -11.14
CA SER A 326 -14.13 -6.12 -10.70
C SER A 326 -13.96 -5.63 -9.26
N SER A 327 -13.41 -6.45 -8.36
CA SER A 327 -13.10 -6.04 -6.98
C SER A 327 -12.04 -4.94 -6.95
N GLN A 328 -10.94 -5.11 -7.67
CA GLN A 328 -9.85 -4.13 -7.69
C GLN A 328 -10.30 -2.81 -8.35
N LEU A 329 -11.02 -2.88 -9.49
CA LEU A 329 -11.55 -1.70 -10.19
C LEU A 329 -12.55 -0.90 -9.35
N ALA A 330 -13.37 -1.56 -8.53
CA ALA A 330 -14.33 -0.85 -7.70
C ALA A 330 -13.68 -0.11 -6.52
N ALA A 331 -12.49 -0.52 -6.11
CA ALA A 331 -11.76 0.03 -4.97
C ALA A 331 -10.62 0.99 -5.37
N THR A 332 -10.34 1.12 -6.67
CA THR A 332 -9.24 1.91 -7.20
C THR A 332 -9.69 2.78 -8.37
N CYS A 333 -9.03 3.92 -8.55
CA CYS A 333 -9.08 4.69 -9.78
C CYS A 333 -7.68 5.19 -10.11
N ASN A 334 -7.46 5.64 -11.33
CA ASN A 334 -6.20 6.21 -11.78
C ASN A 334 -6.20 7.74 -11.74
N VAL A 335 -4.99 8.29 -11.74
CA VAL A 335 -4.72 9.68 -12.03
C VAL A 335 -3.99 9.77 -13.37
N GLU A 336 -4.27 10.83 -14.13
CA GLU A 336 -3.69 11.03 -15.47
C GLU A 336 -2.17 10.85 -15.48
N GLN A 337 -1.65 10.27 -16.57
CA GLN A 337 -0.21 10.11 -16.74
C GLN A 337 0.44 11.45 -17.09
N SER A 338 1.53 11.77 -16.39
CA SER A 338 2.48 12.80 -16.79
C SER A 338 3.82 12.52 -16.13
N PHE A 339 4.92 13.05 -16.69
CA PHE A 339 6.23 12.93 -16.04
C PHE A 339 6.22 13.40 -14.58
N PHE A 340 5.46 14.46 -14.29
CA PHE A 340 5.30 14.94 -12.93
C PHE A 340 4.53 13.95 -12.05
N ASN A 341 3.37 13.46 -12.50
CA ASN A 341 2.54 12.54 -11.69
C ASN A 341 3.25 11.21 -11.45
N ASP A 342 3.95 10.69 -12.46
CA ASP A 342 4.72 9.44 -12.40
C ASP A 342 5.86 9.54 -11.37
N TRP A 343 6.52 10.70 -11.27
CA TRP A 343 7.56 10.97 -10.26
C TRP A 343 6.97 11.29 -8.88
N PHE A 344 5.96 12.17 -8.82
CA PHE A 344 5.36 12.69 -7.59
C PHE A 344 4.68 11.58 -6.78
N SER A 345 3.96 10.69 -7.46
CA SER A 345 3.24 9.57 -6.86
C SER A 345 4.06 8.28 -6.82
N GLY A 346 5.22 8.25 -7.49
CA GLY A 346 5.96 7.01 -7.69
C GLY A 346 5.21 5.97 -8.53
N HIS A 347 4.50 6.43 -9.57
CA HIS A 347 3.62 5.68 -10.46
C HIS A 347 2.33 5.13 -9.81
N LEU A 348 2.00 5.53 -8.59
CA LEU A 348 0.71 5.22 -7.96
C LEU A 348 -0.47 5.97 -8.60
N ASN A 349 -0.20 6.86 -9.57
CA ASN A 349 -1.23 7.33 -10.50
C ASN A 349 -1.82 6.18 -11.37
N PHE A 350 -1.12 5.04 -11.50
CA PHE A 350 -1.62 3.80 -12.11
C PHE A 350 -2.11 2.78 -11.06
N GLN A 351 -2.97 3.21 -10.15
CA GLN A 351 -3.43 2.37 -9.04
C GLN A 351 -4.24 1.15 -9.48
N ILE A 352 -5.01 1.25 -10.57
CA ILE A 352 -5.75 0.13 -11.16
C ILE A 352 -4.76 -0.97 -11.58
N GLU A 353 -3.78 -0.65 -12.41
CA GLU A 353 -2.79 -1.61 -12.91
C GLU A 353 -1.96 -2.18 -11.77
N HIS A 354 -1.58 -1.33 -10.81
CA HIS A 354 -0.86 -1.73 -9.62
C HIS A 354 -1.62 -2.79 -8.82
N HIS A 355 -2.92 -2.60 -8.58
CA HIS A 355 -3.73 -3.56 -7.84
C HIS A 355 -4.03 -4.84 -8.63
N LEU A 356 -4.15 -4.75 -9.97
CA LEU A 356 -4.35 -5.91 -10.82
C LEU A 356 -3.08 -6.76 -10.95
N PHE A 357 -1.91 -6.11 -11.01
CA PHE A 357 -0.61 -6.73 -11.24
C PHE A 357 0.45 -6.22 -10.26
N PRO A 358 0.32 -6.47 -8.94
CA PRO A 358 1.18 -5.85 -7.93
C PRO A 358 2.65 -6.24 -8.05
N THR A 359 2.95 -7.39 -8.66
CA THR A 359 4.32 -7.85 -8.93
C THR A 359 4.92 -7.29 -10.22
N MET A 360 4.16 -6.53 -11.03
CA MET A 360 4.66 -5.87 -12.22
C MET A 360 5.53 -4.66 -11.83
N PRO A 361 6.76 -4.54 -12.36
CA PRO A 361 7.59 -3.36 -12.15
C PRO A 361 6.88 -2.07 -12.62
N ARG A 362 6.87 -1.03 -11.78
CA ARG A 362 6.06 0.18 -12.02
C ARG A 362 6.32 0.92 -13.33
N HIS A 363 7.53 0.82 -13.89
CA HIS A 363 7.87 1.40 -15.20
C HIS A 363 7.18 0.69 -16.38
N ASN A 364 6.35 -0.33 -16.15
CA ASN A 364 5.57 -1.01 -17.17
C ASN A 364 4.06 -0.73 -17.06
N PHE A 365 3.59 -0.03 -16.02
CA PHE A 365 2.15 0.23 -15.84
C PHE A 365 1.51 0.97 -17.02
N TYR A 366 2.17 2.01 -17.54
CA TYR A 366 1.67 2.75 -18.71
C TYR A 366 1.54 1.89 -19.98
N LYS A 367 2.24 0.74 -20.05
CA LYS A 367 2.17 -0.17 -21.20
C LYS A 367 0.95 -1.09 -21.12
N ILE A 368 0.56 -1.50 -19.91
CA ILE A 368 -0.58 -2.39 -19.68
C ILE A 368 -1.91 -1.62 -19.53
N ALA A 369 -1.86 -0.36 -19.08
CA ALA A 369 -3.05 0.47 -18.85
C ALA A 369 -3.99 0.58 -20.07
N PRO A 370 -3.53 0.79 -21.32
CA PRO A 370 -4.42 0.81 -22.48
C PRO A 370 -5.16 -0.52 -22.71
N LEU A 371 -4.53 -1.64 -22.38
CA LEU A 371 -5.11 -2.97 -22.53
C LEU A 371 -6.14 -3.25 -21.42
N VAL A 372 -5.88 -2.81 -20.18
CA VAL A 372 -6.86 -2.85 -19.08
C VAL A 372 -8.07 -1.99 -19.42
N LYS A 373 -7.85 -0.77 -19.94
CA LYS A 373 -8.93 0.13 -20.38
C LYS A 373 -9.78 -0.49 -21.51
N SER A 374 -9.14 -1.16 -22.47
CA SER A 374 -9.84 -1.90 -23.53
C SER A 374 -10.66 -3.07 -22.98
N LEU A 375 -10.13 -3.82 -22.02
CA LEU A 375 -10.84 -4.89 -21.34
C LEU A 375 -12.06 -4.37 -20.57
N CYS A 376 -11.91 -3.25 -19.85
CA CYS A 376 -13.02 -2.59 -19.15
C CYS A 376 -14.13 -2.20 -20.14
N ALA A 377 -13.77 -1.57 -21.27
CA ALA A 377 -14.70 -1.19 -22.32
C ALA A 377 -15.45 -2.40 -22.92
N LYS A 378 -14.76 -3.52 -23.16
CA LYS A 378 -15.37 -4.78 -23.67
C LYS A 378 -16.49 -5.29 -22.75
N HIS A 379 -16.32 -5.15 -21.44
CA HIS A 379 -17.27 -5.64 -20.44
C HIS A 379 -18.22 -4.56 -19.90
N GLY A 380 -18.21 -3.35 -20.48
CA GLY A 380 -19.04 -2.23 -20.02
C GLY A 380 -18.71 -1.76 -18.59
N ILE A 381 -17.47 -1.98 -18.14
CA ILE A 381 -16.98 -1.52 -16.84
C ILE A 381 -16.32 -0.15 -17.02
N GLU A 382 -16.62 0.76 -16.11
CA GLU A 382 -16.00 2.08 -16.08
C GLU A 382 -14.53 1.97 -15.66
N TYR A 383 -13.62 2.36 -16.54
CA TYR A 383 -12.22 2.60 -16.21
C TYR A 383 -12.08 4.05 -15.71
N GLN A 384 -11.92 4.23 -14.41
CA GLN A 384 -11.90 5.56 -13.80
C GLN A 384 -10.49 6.15 -13.82
N GLU A 385 -10.32 7.27 -14.52
CA GLU A 385 -9.09 8.05 -14.59
C GLU A 385 -9.44 9.54 -14.52
N LYS A 386 -8.67 10.32 -13.76
CA LYS A 386 -8.96 11.74 -13.53
C LYS A 386 -7.70 12.61 -13.41
N PRO A 387 -7.81 13.93 -13.66
CA PRO A 387 -6.70 14.85 -13.43
C PRO A 387 -6.28 14.89 -11.96
N LEU A 388 -4.99 15.16 -11.71
CA LEU A 388 -4.45 15.17 -10.34
C LEU A 388 -5.24 16.09 -9.41
N LEU A 389 -5.51 17.33 -9.83
CA LEU A 389 -6.23 18.30 -9.02
C LEU A 389 -7.65 17.82 -8.68
N GLN A 390 -8.33 17.16 -9.61
CA GLN A 390 -9.65 16.59 -9.36
C GLN A 390 -9.57 15.45 -8.34
N ALA A 391 -8.57 14.57 -8.45
CA ALA A 391 -8.36 13.47 -7.50
C ALA A 391 -8.14 13.99 -6.07
N LEU A 392 -7.39 15.09 -5.92
CA LEU A 392 -7.20 15.75 -4.64
C LEU A 392 -8.51 16.38 -4.11
N GLN A 393 -9.27 17.08 -4.97
CA GLN A 393 -10.57 17.64 -4.57
C GLN A 393 -11.58 16.55 -4.16
N ASP A 394 -11.55 15.40 -4.81
CA ASP A 394 -12.45 14.29 -4.54
C ASP A 394 -12.25 13.69 -3.15
N ILE A 395 -11.05 13.75 -2.57
CA ILE A 395 -10.82 13.36 -1.17
C ILE A 395 -11.70 14.21 -0.25
N ILE A 396 -11.67 15.53 -0.41
CA ILE A 396 -12.46 16.48 0.40
C ILE A 396 -13.95 16.24 0.18
N ARG A 397 -14.38 16.07 -1.08
CA ARG A 397 -15.79 15.81 -1.43
C ARG A 397 -16.28 14.49 -0.85
N SER A 398 -15.48 13.42 -0.91
CA SER A 398 -15.81 12.10 -0.37
C SER A 398 -16.00 12.18 1.15
N LEU A 399 -15.04 12.80 1.85
CA LEU A 399 -15.13 13.04 3.30
C LEU A 399 -16.35 13.88 3.69
N LYS A 400 -16.66 14.94 2.93
CA LYS A 400 -17.84 15.77 3.16
C LYS A 400 -19.12 14.96 2.97
N LYS A 401 -19.20 14.16 1.91
CA LYS A 401 -20.35 13.29 1.61
C LYS A 401 -20.56 12.25 2.70
N SER A 402 -19.51 11.54 3.13
CA SER A 402 -19.59 10.59 4.24
C SER A 402 -20.01 11.27 5.55
N GLY A 403 -19.50 12.47 5.83
CA GLY A 403 -19.91 13.25 7.00
C GLY A 403 -21.38 13.67 6.98
N GLN A 404 -21.90 14.03 5.80
CA GLN A 404 -23.32 14.36 5.61
C GLN A 404 -24.22 13.13 5.77
N LEU A 405 -23.82 11.97 5.23
CA LEU A 405 -24.55 10.71 5.41
C LEU A 405 -24.64 10.30 6.88
N TRP A 406 -23.55 10.49 7.63
CA TRP A 406 -23.57 10.30 9.07
C TRP A 406 -24.56 11.24 9.75
N LEU A 407 -24.53 12.54 9.41
CA LEU A 407 -25.40 13.54 10.03
C LEU A 407 -26.89 13.26 9.75
N ASP A 408 -27.23 12.95 8.51
CA ASP A 408 -28.60 12.58 8.11
C ASP A 408 -29.10 11.37 8.90
N ALA A 409 -28.31 10.29 8.95
CA ALA A 409 -28.64 9.11 9.74
C ALA A 409 -28.69 9.41 11.24
N TYR A 410 -27.81 10.27 11.75
CA TYR A 410 -27.78 10.65 13.17
C TYR A 410 -29.01 11.46 13.58
N LEU A 411 -29.57 12.29 12.69
CA LEU A 411 -30.73 13.14 13.00
C LEU A 411 -32.07 12.45 12.71
N HIS A 412 -32.15 11.59 11.69
CA HIS A 412 -33.42 11.14 11.12
C HIS A 412 -33.64 9.62 11.12
N LYS A 413 -32.65 8.83 11.53
CA LYS A 413 -32.74 7.37 11.63
C LYS A 413 -32.36 6.90 13.03
#